data_AF-A0A829R5L0-F1
#
_entry.id   AF-A0A829R5L0-F1
#
_cell.length_a   1.000
_cell.length_b   1.000
_cell.length_c   1.000
_cell.angle_alpha   90.00
_cell.angle_beta   90.00
_cell.angle_gamma   90.00
#
_symmetry.space_group_name_H-M   'P 1'
#
loop_
_entity.id
_entity.type
_entity.pdbx_description
1 polymer ?
#
loop_
_entity_poly.entity_id
_entity_poly.type
_entity_poly.pdbx_seq_one_letter_code
_entity_poly.pdbx_strand_id
1 'polypeptide(L)'
;MKKYSKQERQSKLREAIKDNPFITDEQLAKKFQVSVQTIRLDRVALAIPELRERIKEVASENYVDAVKSLPIDEIIGEIIDIELNRSAISIFDVTPEHVFKRNKIARGHHLFAQANSLATAVIPNKLALTTQATIRFVRSVYEANEW
;
A
#
# COMPACT_ATOMS: atom_id res chain seq x y z
N MET A 1 0.73 -20.29 -25.11
CA MET A 1 0.69 -19.67 -23.76
C MET A 1 0.91 -20.74 -22.71
N LYS A 2 1.89 -20.59 -21.81
CA LYS A 2 2.23 -21.63 -20.83
C LYS A 2 1.29 -21.51 -19.63
N LYS A 3 0.26 -22.36 -19.59
CA LYS A 3 -0.67 -22.47 -18.47
C LYS A 3 0.07 -23.19 -17.35
N TYR A 4 0.50 -22.46 -16.32
CA TYR A 4 1.16 -23.07 -15.16
C TYR A 4 0.22 -24.12 -14.53
N SER A 5 0.77 -25.27 -14.17
CA SER A 5 0.04 -26.21 -13.31
C SER A 5 -0.26 -25.56 -11.95
N LYS A 6 -1.22 -26.11 -11.20
CA LYS A 6 -1.55 -25.59 -9.86
C LYS A 6 -0.31 -25.51 -8.96
N GLN A 7 0.49 -26.58 -8.92
CA GLN A 7 1.70 -26.64 -8.09
C GLN A 7 2.76 -25.62 -8.52
N GLU A 8 3.04 -25.49 -9.81
CA GLU A 8 4.00 -24.50 -10.32
C GLU A 8 3.53 -23.08 -10.04
N ARG A 9 2.24 -22.80 -10.23
CA ARG A 9 1.65 -21.49 -9.95
C ARG A 9 1.76 -21.15 -8.48
N GLN A 10 1.45 -22.08 -7.58
CA GLN A 10 1.54 -21.89 -6.14
C GLN A 10 2.98 -21.64 -5.67
N SER A 11 3.95 -22.39 -6.20
CA SER A 11 5.37 -22.16 -5.93
C SER A 11 5.81 -20.75 -6.36
N LYS A 12 5.51 -20.37 -7.60
CA LYS A 12 5.82 -19.02 -8.13
C LYS A 12 5.05 -17.90 -7.45
N LEU A 13 3.86 -18.17 -6.94
CA LEU A 13 3.06 -17.20 -6.19
C LEU A 13 3.74 -16.87 -4.86
N ARG A 14 4.26 -17.88 -4.15
CA ARG A 14 5.03 -17.66 -2.92
C ARG A 14 6.30 -16.86 -3.19
N GLU A 15 7.04 -17.18 -4.26
CA GLU A 15 8.22 -16.42 -4.70
C GLU A 15 7.86 -14.96 -5.03
N ALA A 16 6.82 -14.74 -5.85
CA ALA A 16 6.39 -13.40 -6.24
C ALA A 16 5.98 -12.51 -5.04
N ILE A 17 5.36 -13.10 -4.02
CA ILE A 17 4.96 -12.38 -2.79
C ILE A 17 6.17 -12.16 -1.89
N LYS A 18 7.14 -13.09 -1.85
CA LYS A 18 8.39 -12.89 -1.12
C LYS A 18 9.22 -11.75 -1.73
N ASP A 19 9.29 -11.69 -3.06
CA ASP A 19 10.04 -10.65 -3.79
C ASP A 19 9.37 -9.28 -3.69
N ASN A 20 8.03 -9.25 -3.67
CA ASN A 20 7.25 -8.05 -3.50
C ASN A 20 6.06 -8.32 -2.57
N PRO A 21 6.22 -8.11 -1.24
CA PRO A 21 5.15 -8.32 -0.26
C PRO A 21 3.88 -7.50 -0.54
N PHE A 22 4.05 -6.39 -1.24
CA PHE A 22 3.00 -5.40 -1.57
C PHE A 22 2.19 -5.76 -2.83
N ILE A 23 2.52 -6.85 -3.54
CA ILE A 23 1.82 -7.21 -4.77
C ILE A 23 0.35 -7.55 -4.52
N THR A 24 -0.57 -6.91 -5.25
CA THR A 24 -2.01 -7.14 -5.06
C THR A 24 -2.50 -8.43 -5.73
N ASP A 25 -3.65 -8.93 -5.28
CA ASP A 25 -4.27 -10.11 -5.89
C ASP A 25 -4.63 -9.86 -7.37
N GLU A 26 -4.99 -8.63 -7.76
CA GLU A 26 -5.23 -8.24 -9.16
C GLU A 26 -3.95 -8.28 -10.00
N GLN A 27 -2.84 -7.79 -9.45
CA GLN A 27 -1.54 -7.84 -10.14
C GLN A 27 -1.06 -9.29 -10.30
N LEU A 28 -1.20 -10.12 -9.25
CA LEU A 28 -0.91 -11.55 -9.30
C LEU A 28 -1.80 -12.27 -10.32
N ALA A 29 -3.11 -11.97 -10.33
CA ALA A 29 -4.06 -12.54 -11.27
C ALA A 29 -3.67 -12.22 -12.72
N LYS A 30 -3.28 -10.97 -12.99
CA LYS A 30 -2.75 -10.54 -14.28
C LYS A 30 -1.44 -11.24 -14.63
N LYS A 31 -0.50 -11.37 -13.68
CA LYS A 31 0.81 -12.03 -13.85
C LYS A 31 0.66 -13.52 -14.20
N PHE A 32 -0.26 -14.22 -13.53
CA PHE A 32 -0.48 -15.65 -13.72
C PHE A 32 -1.59 -15.98 -14.72
N GLN A 33 -2.27 -14.97 -15.28
CA GLN A 33 -3.38 -15.11 -16.23
C GLN A 33 -4.51 -15.98 -15.70
N VAL A 34 -4.90 -15.75 -14.44
CA VAL A 34 -6.00 -16.43 -13.75
C VAL A 34 -6.96 -15.40 -13.15
N SER A 35 -8.10 -15.85 -12.64
CA SER A 35 -9.00 -14.96 -11.89
C SER A 35 -8.43 -14.58 -10.53
N VAL A 36 -8.83 -13.42 -10.02
CA VAL A 36 -8.51 -12.97 -8.64
C VAL A 36 -8.94 -14.01 -7.61
N GLN A 37 -10.09 -14.66 -7.82
CA GLN A 37 -10.58 -15.75 -6.98
C GLN A 37 -9.62 -16.94 -6.94
N THR A 38 -8.97 -17.26 -8.06
CA THR A 38 -7.97 -18.34 -8.12
C THR A 38 -6.75 -17.99 -7.27
N ILE A 39 -6.28 -16.74 -7.33
CA ILE A 39 -5.18 -16.25 -6.49
C ILE A 39 -5.54 -16.32 -5.01
N ARG A 40 -6.75 -15.89 -4.63
CA ARG A 40 -7.22 -15.98 -3.23
C ARG A 40 -7.23 -17.42 -2.72
N LEU A 41 -7.76 -18.36 -3.51
CA LEU A 41 -7.77 -19.79 -3.15
C LEU A 41 -6.34 -20.34 -2.99
N ASP A 42 -5.42 -19.97 -3.88
CA ASP A 42 -4.02 -20.39 -3.79
C ASP A 42 -3.32 -19.79 -2.56
N ARG A 43 -3.59 -18.53 -2.21
CA ARG A 43 -3.07 -17.90 -0.97
C ARG A 43 -3.54 -18.64 0.27
N VAL A 44 -4.84 -18.92 0.37
CA VAL A 44 -5.43 -19.66 1.51
C VAL A 44 -4.78 -21.04 1.63
N ALA A 45 -4.63 -21.77 0.52
CA ALA A 45 -3.99 -23.09 0.53
C ALA A 45 -2.53 -23.06 0.97
N LEU A 46 -1.83 -21.94 0.76
CA LEU A 46 -0.44 -21.73 1.15
C LEU A 46 -0.26 -21.03 2.50
N ALA A 47 -1.37 -20.76 3.21
CA ALA A 47 -1.42 -19.95 4.43
C ALA A 47 -0.75 -18.57 4.27
N ILE A 48 -0.94 -17.92 3.11
CA ILE A 48 -0.39 -16.59 2.84
C ILE A 48 -1.40 -15.51 3.26
N PRO A 49 -1.04 -14.62 4.21
CA PRO A 49 -1.90 -13.56 4.71
C PRO A 49 -2.41 -12.62 3.63
N GLU A 50 -3.46 -11.85 3.98
CA GLU A 50 -3.95 -10.78 3.12
C GLU A 50 -2.94 -9.65 3.00
N LEU A 51 -3.07 -8.86 1.92
CA LEU A 51 -2.14 -7.76 1.63
C LEU A 51 -1.90 -6.86 2.86
N ARG A 52 -2.96 -6.52 3.59
CA ARG A 52 -2.84 -5.67 4.79
C ARG A 52 -1.98 -6.28 5.88
N GLU A 53 -2.16 -7.56 6.18
CA GLU A 53 -1.37 -8.27 7.18
C GLU A 53 0.09 -8.38 6.75
N ARG A 54 0.33 -8.73 5.48
CA ARG A 54 1.69 -8.77 4.91
C ARG A 54 2.38 -7.42 4.97
N ILE A 55 1.64 -6.32 4.79
CA ILE A 55 2.20 -4.97 4.90
C ILE A 55 2.63 -4.69 6.35
N LYS A 56 1.80 -5.03 7.34
CA LYS A 56 2.15 -4.86 8.76
C LYS A 56 3.39 -5.67 9.17
N GLU A 57 3.58 -6.86 8.60
CA GLU A 57 4.77 -7.67 8.87
C GLU A 57 6.07 -7.05 8.33
N VAL A 58 5.99 -6.22 7.28
CA VAL A 58 7.15 -5.54 6.67
C VAL A 58 7.44 -4.19 7.35
N ALA A 59 6.47 -3.60 8.03
CA ALA A 59 6.65 -2.39 8.83
C ALA A 59 7.55 -2.70 10.04
N SER A 60 8.87 -2.55 9.85
CA SER A 60 9.88 -2.74 10.89
C SER A 60 10.61 -1.42 11.17
N GLU A 61 11.00 -1.25 12.43
CA GLU A 61 11.23 -0.01 13.19
C GLU A 61 12.32 0.98 12.69
N ASN A 62 12.88 0.79 11.49
CA ASN A 62 14.13 1.47 11.06
C ASN A 62 13.96 2.71 10.16
N TYR A 63 12.75 3.21 9.93
CA TYR A 63 12.55 4.36 9.03
C TYR A 63 12.84 5.72 9.68
N VAL A 64 13.00 5.74 11.00
CA VAL A 64 13.19 6.99 11.78
C VAL A 64 14.40 7.79 11.33
N ASP A 65 15.51 7.10 11.02
CA ASP A 65 16.76 7.75 10.63
C ASP A 65 16.83 8.10 9.12
N ALA A 66 15.91 7.56 8.30
CA ALA A 66 15.94 7.72 6.86
C ALA A 66 15.31 9.04 6.39
N VAL A 67 14.25 9.50 7.06
CA VAL A 67 13.52 10.71 6.65
C VAL A 67 14.26 11.96 7.08
N LYS A 68 14.58 12.84 6.11
CA LYS A 68 15.35 14.08 6.36
C LYS A 68 14.56 15.36 6.16
N SER A 69 13.43 15.29 5.45
CA SER A 69 12.66 16.43 4.98
C SER A 69 11.51 16.82 5.89
N LEU A 70 10.97 15.85 6.63
CA LEU A 70 9.87 16.06 7.57
C LEU A 70 10.12 15.21 8.83
N PRO A 71 9.75 15.73 10.01
CA PRO A 71 9.52 14.91 11.18
C PRO A 71 8.49 13.82 10.88
N ILE A 72 8.66 12.61 11.41
CA ILE A 72 7.77 11.47 11.13
C ILE A 72 6.35 11.70 11.65
N ASP A 73 6.21 12.44 12.75
CA ASP A 73 4.93 12.84 13.33
C ASP A 73 4.16 13.85 12.46
N GLU A 74 4.81 14.49 11.49
CA GLU A 74 4.15 15.35 10.49
C GLU A 74 3.66 14.56 9.25
N ILE A 75 4.01 13.27 9.15
CA ILE A 75 3.62 12.42 8.03
C ILE A 75 2.24 11.84 8.29
N ILE A 76 1.35 11.96 7.31
CA ILE A 76 -0.01 11.45 7.41
C ILE A 76 0.00 9.96 7.04
N GLY A 77 -0.40 9.13 7.99
CA GLY A 77 -0.36 7.67 7.88
C GLY A 77 0.94 7.08 8.43
N GLU A 78 1.02 5.76 8.39
CA GLU A 78 2.17 4.99 8.84
C GLU A 78 3.06 4.65 7.64
N ILE A 79 4.35 5.03 7.69
CA ILE A 79 5.32 4.60 6.68
C ILE A 79 5.62 3.12 6.89
N ILE A 80 5.47 2.34 5.83
CA ILE A 80 5.76 0.91 5.83
C ILE A 80 7.08 0.60 5.13
N ASP A 81 7.44 1.40 4.13
CA ASP A 81 8.69 1.27 3.39
C ASP A 81 9.09 2.63 2.80
N ILE A 82 10.39 2.91 2.77
CA ILE A 82 10.93 4.11 2.16
C ILE A 82 12.34 3.90 1.62
N GLU A 83 12.48 4.12 0.31
CA GLU A 83 13.73 4.27 -0.41
C GLU A 83 13.85 5.72 -0.90
N LEU A 84 14.73 6.50 -0.27
CA LEU A 84 14.94 7.91 -0.59
C LEU A 84 15.26 8.10 -2.08
N ASN A 85 14.73 9.18 -2.69
CA ASN A 85 14.79 9.48 -4.12
C ASN A 85 14.18 8.41 -5.06
N ARG A 86 13.53 7.36 -4.54
CA ARG A 86 13.04 6.25 -5.37
C ARG A 86 11.57 5.92 -5.13
N SER A 87 11.21 5.46 -3.95
CA SER A 87 9.84 5.03 -3.65
C SER A 87 9.55 5.07 -2.16
N ALA A 88 8.28 5.20 -1.79
CA ALA A 88 7.83 4.92 -0.44
C ALA A 88 6.40 4.39 -0.45
N ILE A 89 6.03 3.73 0.64
CA ILE A 89 4.72 3.16 0.87
C ILE A 89 4.26 3.61 2.26
N SER A 90 3.06 4.18 2.33
CA SER A 90 2.38 4.43 3.60
C SER A 90 0.98 3.81 3.61
N ILE A 91 0.53 3.44 4.81
CA ILE A 91 -0.85 3.05 5.08
C ILE A 91 -1.54 4.17 5.85
N PHE A 92 -2.80 4.42 5.52
CA PHE A 92 -3.64 5.37 6.25
C PHE A 92 -4.98 4.72 6.52
N ASP A 93 -5.30 4.57 7.80
CA ASP A 93 -6.57 4.02 8.24
C ASP A 93 -7.65 5.11 8.25
N VAL A 94 -8.70 4.89 7.46
CA VAL A 94 -9.79 5.85 7.33
C VAL A 94 -10.80 5.64 8.47
N THR A 95 -10.72 6.49 9.49
CA THR A 95 -11.57 6.51 10.67
C THR A 95 -12.79 7.45 10.51
N PRO A 96 -13.75 7.47 11.45
CA PRO A 96 -14.94 8.32 11.37
C PRO A 96 -14.66 9.81 11.18
N GLU A 97 -13.55 10.33 11.72
CA GLU A 97 -13.12 11.72 11.54
C GLU A 97 -12.68 12.01 10.10
N HIS A 98 -12.30 11.03 9.29
CA HIS A 98 -11.84 11.24 7.92
C HIS A 98 -12.97 11.29 6.89
N VAL A 99 -14.19 10.93 7.27
CA VAL A 99 -15.29 10.70 6.32
C VAL A 99 -16.45 11.68 6.47
N PHE A 100 -17.29 11.76 5.42
CA PHE A 100 -18.59 12.44 5.54
C PHE A 100 -19.56 11.59 6.35
N LYS A 101 -20.17 12.17 7.40
CA LYS A 101 -21.15 11.48 8.27
C LYS A 101 -22.28 10.77 7.50
N ARG A 102 -22.75 11.37 6.39
CA ARG A 102 -23.91 10.88 5.62
C ARG A 102 -23.70 9.59 4.84
N ASN A 103 -22.48 9.32 4.38
CA ASN A 103 -22.22 8.25 3.41
C ASN A 103 -20.88 7.53 3.64
N LYS A 104 -20.15 7.92 4.69
CA LYS A 104 -18.88 7.33 5.11
C LYS A 104 -17.79 7.34 4.04
N ILE A 105 -17.89 8.26 3.07
CA ILE A 105 -16.85 8.46 2.04
C ILE A 105 -15.74 9.35 2.62
N ALA A 106 -14.49 8.94 2.45
CA ALA A 106 -13.30 9.69 2.82
C ALA A 106 -13.25 11.04 2.10
N ARG A 107 -12.93 12.09 2.85
CA ARG A 107 -12.76 13.43 2.29
C ARG A 107 -11.44 13.50 1.53
N GLY A 108 -11.47 14.04 0.31
CA GLY A 108 -10.32 14.00 -0.59
C GLY A 108 -9.05 14.65 -0.05
N HIS A 109 -9.17 15.63 0.86
CA HIS A 109 -8.00 16.27 1.48
C HIS A 109 -7.18 15.32 2.36
N HIS A 110 -7.79 14.30 2.98
CA HIS A 110 -7.04 13.31 3.78
C HIS A 110 -6.20 12.40 2.88
N LEU A 111 -6.78 11.94 1.78
CA LEU A 111 -6.06 11.15 0.77
C LEU A 111 -4.93 11.97 0.13
N PHE A 112 -5.19 13.25 -0.15
CA PHE A 112 -4.15 14.14 -0.66
C PHE A 112 -3.06 14.39 0.38
N ALA A 113 -3.41 14.61 1.65
CA ALA A 113 -2.43 14.85 2.71
C ALA A 113 -1.49 13.65 2.92
N GLN A 114 -2.02 12.42 2.88
CA GLN A 114 -1.20 11.19 2.86
C GLN A 114 -0.24 11.19 1.67
N ALA A 115 -0.74 11.40 0.46
CA ALA A 115 0.10 11.37 -0.74
C ALA A 115 1.17 12.48 -0.73
N ASN A 116 0.82 13.67 -0.29
CA ASN A 116 1.69 14.84 -0.27
C ASN A 116 2.79 14.74 0.78
N SER A 117 2.43 14.34 2.01
CA SER A 117 3.42 14.14 3.08
C SER A 117 4.39 13.01 2.73
N LEU A 118 3.91 11.89 2.17
CA LEU A 118 4.77 10.80 1.72
C LEU A 118 5.71 11.23 0.58
N ALA A 119 5.19 11.96 -0.42
CA ALA A 119 6.02 12.48 -1.51
C ALA A 119 7.14 13.39 -1.00
N THR A 120 6.86 14.18 0.03
CA THR A 120 7.85 15.05 0.67
C THR A 120 8.89 14.22 1.45
N ALA A 121 8.46 13.19 2.17
CA ALA A 121 9.31 12.31 2.96
C ALA A 121 10.36 11.56 2.12
N VAL A 122 10.03 11.19 0.88
CA VAL A 122 10.94 10.50 -0.05
C VAL A 122 12.12 11.37 -0.49
N ILE A 123 12.01 12.70 -0.41
CA ILE A 123 13.04 13.63 -0.85
C ILE A 123 14.11 13.79 0.24
N PRO A 124 15.37 13.41 0.02
CA PRO A 124 16.43 13.47 1.03
C PRO A 124 17.04 14.88 1.12
N ASN A 125 16.21 15.87 1.40
CA ASN A 125 16.61 17.26 1.59
C ASN A 125 16.02 17.79 2.89
N LYS A 126 16.73 18.66 3.62
CA LYS A 126 16.23 19.29 4.85
C LYS A 126 15.00 20.16 4.63
N LEU A 127 14.79 20.61 3.39
CA LEU A 127 13.61 21.36 3.00
C LEU A 127 13.12 20.82 1.65
N ALA A 128 11.89 20.32 1.62
CA ALA A 128 11.20 19.90 0.41
C ALA A 128 9.79 20.51 0.43
N LEU A 129 9.39 21.13 -0.67
CA LEU A 129 8.11 21.82 -0.80
C LEU A 129 7.40 21.37 -2.08
N THR A 130 6.13 21.03 -1.96
CA THR A 130 5.28 20.74 -3.11
C THR A 130 4.93 22.05 -3.82
N THR A 131 5.38 22.20 -5.07
CA THR A 131 5.07 23.37 -5.91
C THR A 131 3.77 23.21 -6.68
N GLN A 132 3.51 21.99 -7.18
CA GLN A 132 2.32 21.64 -7.94
C GLN A 132 1.96 20.18 -7.71
N ALA A 133 0.66 19.87 -7.69
CA ALA A 133 0.15 18.50 -7.66
C ALA A 133 -1.00 18.35 -8.66
N THR A 134 -1.04 17.21 -9.36
CA THR A 134 -2.18 16.80 -10.18
C THR A 134 -2.72 15.50 -9.60
N ILE A 135 -4.00 15.49 -9.21
CA ILE A 135 -4.60 14.39 -8.46
C ILE A 135 -5.85 13.91 -9.19
N ARG A 136 -6.09 12.60 -9.15
CA ARG A 136 -7.32 11.99 -9.66
C ARG A 136 -7.88 11.02 -8.63
N PHE A 137 -9.11 11.26 -8.19
CA PHE A 137 -9.86 10.33 -7.34
C PHE A 137 -10.58 9.31 -8.22
N VAL A 138 -10.00 8.11 -8.37
CA VAL A 138 -10.50 7.07 -9.30
C VAL A 138 -11.71 6.31 -8.74
N ARG A 139 -11.73 6.07 -7.43
CA ARG A 139 -12.82 5.38 -6.73
C ARG A 139 -13.05 6.01 -5.36
N SER A 140 -14.26 5.88 -4.84
CA SER A 140 -14.57 6.24 -3.46
C SER A 140 -13.79 5.35 -2.49
N VAL A 141 -13.18 5.98 -1.50
CA VAL A 141 -12.60 5.30 -0.32
C VAL A 141 -13.61 5.47 0.81
N TYR A 142 -13.87 4.40 1.54
CA TYR A 142 -14.83 4.39 2.64
C TYR A 142 -14.11 4.28 3.98
N GLU A 143 -14.80 4.68 5.04
CA GLU A 143 -14.44 4.35 6.41
C GLU A 143 -14.05 2.87 6.50
N ALA A 144 -12.91 2.60 7.13
CA ALA A 144 -12.56 1.25 7.50
C ALA A 144 -13.60 0.81 8.54
N ASN A 145 -14.53 -0.05 8.14
CA ASN A 145 -15.36 -0.74 9.11
C ASN A 145 -14.41 -1.51 10.04
N GLU A 146 -14.66 -1.48 11.35
CA GLU A 146 -14.13 -2.53 12.23
C GLU A 146 -14.51 -3.87 11.59
N TRP A 147 -13.49 -4.67 11.28
CA TRP A 147 -13.61 -5.95 10.59
C TRP A 147 -13.93 -7.05 11.58
#